data_AF-I9AEK4-F1
#
_entry.id   AF-I9AEK4-F1
#
_cell.length_a   1.000
_cell.length_b   1.000
_cell.length_c   1.000
_cell.angle_alpha   90.00
_cell.angle_beta   90.00
_cell.angle_gamma   90.00
#
_symmetry.space_group_name_H-M   'P 1'
#
loop_
_entity.id
_entity.type
_entity.pdbx_description
1 polymer ?
#
loop_
_entity_poly.entity_id
_entity_poly.type
_entity_poly.pdbx_seq_one_letter_code
_entity_poly.pdbx_strand_id
1 'polypeptide(L)'
;MKIAIAGNIYKYPGGTKLENIAKKFEHLYNGIIVAAKVDNELVDLNCTVSKDSTVEFVDTTIEEGTRIYRRSLTFVFIKAVKELLPGATVTIEHSLGKGLYCEIHGYSLNNKIVSMIKKRMEEIIEKDLKIERKMLPKEEAIKLFEKEGLTEKVKLFKDTDKDKVPVYYCDGTVDFFYSPCVPSTGYLKVFDIRFYFPGIILIAPDVYNPRSLPAFVDVPKLASIFKEAEDWASILNISYVSSLNDMIKQGRGRDLILVSEAFHEKKISKIADYIASNKMIKVVLIAGPSSSGKTSFIHRLSVQLRVNGLKPFPISLDNYFVPRELTPKDEFGNYDFESIDALDLPLFNEHLIKLIQGEEVEIPIFNFKTGEREPEGRKVKLDKNQIILMEGIHGLNEKLTLQIPKDNKYKIYVSAITQLNLDEHNRISTTQTRLIRRMVRDSQFRSSDAAETINMWPMVRKGEEKWIFPYQEQADVMFNSFLPYELPVLKKYAEPLLKKVSQDNPAYSIAKEILEFLSYFLPLEDELAIPPNSIIREFIGGSCLDV
;
A
#
# COMPACT_ATOMS: atom_id res chain seq x y z
N MET A 1 39.10 3.16 8.86
CA MET A 1 38.06 2.14 9.11
C MET A 1 37.99 1.17 7.93
N LYS A 2 37.52 -0.04 8.18
CA LYS A 2 37.24 -1.09 7.19
C LYS A 2 35.73 -1.13 6.93
N ILE A 3 35.33 -0.96 5.69
CA ILE A 3 33.93 -1.03 5.27
C ILE A 3 33.76 -2.26 4.39
N ALA A 4 32.85 -3.15 4.78
CA ALA A 4 32.48 -4.32 3.99
C ALA A 4 31.35 -3.94 3.02
N ILE A 5 31.56 -4.08 1.71
CA ILE A 5 30.58 -3.80 0.65
C ILE A 5 30.56 -4.99 -0.30
N ALA A 6 29.39 -5.62 -0.49
CA ALA A 6 29.22 -6.79 -1.35
C ALA A 6 30.30 -7.90 -1.11
N GLY A 7 30.58 -8.18 0.17
CA GLY A 7 31.58 -9.19 0.58
C GLY A 7 33.05 -8.76 0.49
N ASN A 8 33.35 -7.57 -0.06
CA ASN A 8 34.71 -7.04 -0.19
C ASN A 8 35.01 -5.99 0.89
N ILE A 9 36.25 -5.95 1.38
CA ILE A 9 36.69 -5.00 2.41
C ILE A 9 37.46 -3.83 1.79
N TYR A 10 36.97 -2.62 2.01
CA TYR A 10 37.59 -1.37 1.56
C TYR A 10 38.05 -0.52 2.74
N LYS A 11 39.18 0.19 2.58
CA LYS A 11 39.71 1.12 3.61
C LYS A 11 39.36 2.55 3.27
N TYR A 12 38.77 3.27 4.23
CA TYR A 12 38.45 4.69 4.11
C TYR A 12 38.91 5.46 5.36
N PRO A 13 39.26 6.76 5.23
CA PRO A 13 39.46 7.65 6.37
C PRO A 13 38.20 7.76 7.22
N GLY A 14 38.32 7.78 8.55
CA GLY A 14 37.18 7.99 9.44
C GLY A 14 36.48 9.33 9.13
N GLY A 15 35.15 9.34 9.19
CA GLY A 15 34.34 10.51 8.84
C GLY A 15 34.06 10.66 7.34
N THR A 16 34.38 9.65 6.50
CA THR A 16 34.03 9.69 5.08
C THR A 16 32.51 9.62 4.92
N LYS A 17 31.93 10.53 4.13
CA LYS A 17 30.51 10.51 3.75
C LYS A 17 30.17 9.29 2.89
N LEU A 18 29.04 8.65 3.14
CA LEU A 18 28.54 7.54 2.34
C LEU A 18 28.32 7.94 0.88
N GLU A 19 27.93 9.17 0.59
CA GLU A 19 27.79 9.72 -0.76
C GLU A 19 29.09 9.59 -1.59
N ASN A 20 30.24 9.90 -0.97
CA ASN A 20 31.54 9.81 -1.63
C ASN A 20 31.96 8.36 -1.89
N ILE A 21 31.51 7.43 -1.03
CA ILE A 21 31.72 6.00 -1.23
C ILE A 21 30.80 5.52 -2.34
N ALA A 22 29.50 5.84 -2.29
CA ALA A 22 28.47 5.47 -3.27
C ALA A 22 28.89 5.78 -4.71
N LYS A 23 29.44 6.98 -4.96
CA LYS A 23 29.94 7.40 -6.28
C LYS A 23 30.94 6.43 -6.90
N LYS A 24 31.72 5.70 -6.08
CA LYS A 24 32.67 4.69 -6.57
C LYS A 24 32.01 3.37 -6.96
N PHE A 25 30.80 3.10 -6.46
CA PHE A 25 30.07 1.85 -6.68
C PHE A 25 28.86 2.01 -7.62
N GLU A 26 28.53 3.23 -8.09
CA GLU A 26 27.40 3.47 -9.00
C GLU A 26 27.38 2.54 -10.22
N HIS A 27 28.55 2.17 -10.74
CA HIS A 27 28.68 1.25 -11.89
C HIS A 27 28.20 -0.19 -11.61
N LEU A 28 27.99 -0.57 -10.36
CA LEU A 28 27.46 -1.88 -9.95
C LEU A 28 25.93 -1.89 -9.79
N TYR A 29 25.28 -0.72 -9.88
CA TYR A 29 23.85 -0.55 -9.63
C TYR A 29 23.13 -0.14 -10.89
N ASN A 30 21.95 -0.73 -11.13
CA ASN A 30 21.11 -0.39 -12.28
C ASN A 30 20.31 0.89 -12.00
N GLY A 31 19.92 1.13 -10.76
CA GLY A 31 19.21 2.33 -10.33
C GLY A 31 20.12 3.50 -9.98
N ILE A 32 19.51 4.51 -9.38
CA ILE A 32 20.22 5.64 -8.77
C ILE A 32 20.39 5.29 -7.29
N ILE A 33 21.63 5.29 -6.79
CA ILE A 33 21.89 5.08 -5.35
C ILE A 33 21.35 6.28 -4.59
N VAL A 34 20.41 6.06 -3.68
CA VAL A 34 19.70 7.12 -2.94
C VAL A 34 19.93 7.09 -1.43
N ALA A 35 20.33 5.94 -0.89
CA ALA A 35 20.59 5.73 0.53
C ALA A 35 21.56 4.57 0.75
N ALA A 36 21.85 4.26 2.01
CA ALA A 36 22.63 3.09 2.39
C ALA A 36 22.07 2.46 3.67
N LYS A 37 22.32 1.17 3.84
CA LYS A 37 22.16 0.43 5.09
C LYS A 37 23.53 0.25 5.71
N VAL A 38 23.76 0.85 6.88
CA VAL A 38 24.98 0.67 7.67
C VAL A 38 24.65 -0.30 8.80
N ASP A 39 25.22 -1.50 8.78
CA ASP A 39 24.87 -2.59 9.70
C ASP A 39 23.34 -2.79 9.77
N ASN A 40 22.72 -2.91 8.58
CA ASN A 40 21.27 -3.01 8.33
C ASN A 40 20.41 -1.81 8.79
N GLU A 41 21.01 -0.72 9.29
CA GLU A 41 20.29 0.52 9.59
C GLU A 41 20.24 1.45 8.38
N LEU A 42 19.03 1.78 7.92
CA LEU A 42 18.82 2.70 6.80
C LEU A 42 19.22 4.13 7.18
N VAL A 43 20.16 4.72 6.45
CA VAL A 43 20.69 6.06 6.66
C VAL A 43 20.75 6.85 5.35
N ASP A 44 20.72 8.17 5.46
CA ASP A 44 20.98 9.07 4.33
C ASP A 44 22.45 9.00 3.88
N LEU A 45 22.73 9.25 2.59
CA LEU A 45 24.11 9.22 2.08
C LEU A 45 24.97 10.39 2.61
N ASN A 46 24.38 11.41 3.22
CA ASN A 46 25.11 12.48 3.89
C ASN A 46 25.73 12.02 5.22
N CYS A 47 25.30 10.88 5.76
CA CYS A 47 25.86 10.25 6.95
C CYS A 47 27.35 9.90 6.74
N THR A 48 28.14 10.12 7.78
CA THR A 48 29.56 9.78 7.82
C THR A 48 29.78 8.49 8.60
N VAL A 49 30.56 7.58 8.04
CA VAL A 49 30.99 6.36 8.76
C VAL A 49 32.34 6.61 9.43
N SER A 50 32.45 6.16 10.68
CA SER A 50 33.62 6.42 11.55
C SER A 50 34.18 5.16 12.23
N LYS A 51 33.48 4.04 12.10
CA LYS A 51 33.84 2.73 12.67
C LYS A 51 33.84 1.69 11.56
N ASP A 52 34.39 0.52 11.85
CA ASP A 52 34.28 -0.62 10.94
C ASP A 52 32.81 -1.04 10.87
N SER A 53 32.27 -1.24 9.66
CA SER A 53 30.85 -1.51 9.44
C SER A 53 30.60 -2.24 8.12
N THR A 54 29.43 -2.83 7.99
CA THR A 54 28.90 -3.36 6.72
C THR A 54 28.04 -2.30 6.06
N VAL A 55 28.23 -2.07 4.76
CA VAL A 55 27.47 -1.09 3.98
C VAL A 55 26.86 -1.76 2.75
N GLU A 56 25.55 -1.65 2.64
CA GLU A 56 24.77 -2.00 1.45
C GLU A 56 24.12 -0.73 0.90
N PHE A 57 24.35 -0.40 -0.37
CA PHE A 57 23.67 0.74 -0.98
C PHE A 57 22.25 0.39 -1.41
N VAL A 58 21.34 1.34 -1.21
CA VAL A 58 19.93 1.27 -1.60
C VAL A 58 19.74 2.12 -2.85
N ASP A 59 19.36 1.49 -3.96
CA ASP A 59 19.08 2.17 -5.23
C ASP A 59 17.59 2.14 -5.59
N THR A 60 17.22 2.83 -6.67
CA THR A 60 15.84 2.92 -7.16
C THR A 60 15.29 1.64 -7.80
N THR A 61 16.02 0.52 -7.79
CA THR A 61 15.49 -0.77 -8.29
C THR A 61 14.67 -1.53 -7.24
N ILE A 62 14.71 -1.06 -5.98
CA ILE A 62 13.95 -1.62 -4.87
C ILE A 62 12.96 -0.61 -4.28
N GLU A 63 11.90 -1.12 -3.67
CA GLU A 63 10.79 -0.32 -3.12
C GLU A 63 11.27 0.75 -2.12
N GLU A 64 12.21 0.40 -1.24
CA GLU A 64 12.80 1.36 -0.29
C GLU A 64 13.43 2.56 -1.00
N GLY A 65 14.22 2.33 -2.06
CA GLY A 65 14.89 3.39 -2.81
C GLY A 65 13.91 4.25 -3.63
N THR A 66 12.91 3.64 -4.27
CA THR A 66 11.88 4.42 -4.99
C THR A 66 11.05 5.30 -4.05
N ARG A 67 10.78 4.86 -2.81
CA ARG A 67 10.12 5.69 -1.78
C ARG A 67 10.97 6.90 -1.42
N ILE A 68 12.28 6.72 -1.22
CA ILE A 68 13.22 7.82 -0.90
C ILE A 68 13.29 8.83 -2.05
N TYR A 69 13.35 8.36 -3.30
CA TYR A 69 13.32 9.21 -4.49
C TYR A 69 12.03 10.04 -4.56
N ARG A 70 10.86 9.39 -4.47
CA ARG A 70 9.54 10.04 -4.54
C ARG A 70 9.32 11.07 -3.44
N ARG A 71 9.73 10.75 -2.21
CA ARG A 71 9.68 11.67 -1.07
C ARG A 71 10.55 12.90 -1.29
N SER A 72 11.76 12.70 -1.78
CA SER A 72 12.68 13.80 -2.05
C SER A 72 12.18 14.70 -3.19
N LEU A 73 11.57 14.10 -4.22
CA LEU A 73 10.89 14.82 -5.29
C LEU A 73 9.67 15.61 -4.77
N THR A 74 8.95 15.05 -3.80
CA THR A 74 7.86 15.75 -3.11
C THR A 74 8.37 16.99 -2.38
N PHE A 75 9.54 16.93 -1.75
CA PHE A 75 10.16 18.09 -1.11
C PHE A 75 10.50 19.20 -2.13
N VAL A 76 11.03 18.82 -3.31
CA VAL A 76 11.26 19.78 -4.41
C VAL A 76 9.95 20.38 -4.91
N PHE A 77 8.89 19.58 -5.05
CA PHE A 77 7.55 20.05 -5.43
C PHE A 77 7.01 21.07 -4.42
N ILE A 78 7.08 20.77 -3.12
CA ILE A 78 6.63 21.68 -2.05
C ILE A 78 7.41 22.99 -2.09
N LYS A 79 8.75 22.95 -2.24
CA LYS A 79 9.58 24.16 -2.38
C LYS A 79 9.18 24.98 -3.62
N ALA A 80 8.98 24.33 -4.76
CA ALA A 80 8.59 24.99 -6.01
C ALA A 80 7.23 25.70 -5.87
N VAL A 81 6.24 25.04 -5.25
CA VAL A 81 4.92 25.61 -5.00
C VAL A 81 5.02 26.80 -4.04
N LYS A 82 5.74 26.65 -2.93
CA LYS A 82 5.91 27.71 -1.92
C LYS A 82 6.54 28.97 -2.51
N GLU A 83 7.51 28.84 -3.41
CA GLU A 83 8.17 29.97 -4.07
C GLU A 83 7.30 30.66 -5.12
N LEU A 84 6.46 29.89 -5.83
CA LEU A 84 5.62 30.43 -6.91
C LEU A 84 4.25 30.92 -6.44
N LEU A 85 3.68 30.30 -5.42
CA LEU A 85 2.32 30.51 -4.93
C LEU A 85 2.34 30.82 -3.41
N PRO A 86 2.75 32.04 -3.01
CA PRO A 86 2.84 32.41 -1.60
C PRO A 86 1.50 32.31 -0.87
N GLY A 87 1.47 31.57 0.24
CA GLY A 87 0.24 31.33 1.01
C GLY A 87 -0.56 30.11 0.55
N ALA A 88 -0.12 29.39 -0.48
CA ALA A 88 -0.66 28.08 -0.81
C ALA A 88 -0.27 27.05 0.26
N THR A 89 -1.16 26.10 0.53
CA THR A 89 -0.85 24.90 1.32
C THR A 89 -0.83 23.70 0.39
N VAL A 90 0.23 22.89 0.49
CA VAL A 90 0.34 21.64 -0.27
C VAL A 90 -0.10 20.49 0.62
N THR A 91 -0.91 19.59 0.08
CA THR A 91 -1.15 18.29 0.70
C THR A 91 -0.76 17.16 -0.25
N ILE A 92 -0.09 16.16 0.31
CA ILE A 92 0.35 14.97 -0.41
C ILE A 92 -0.59 13.84 -0.02
N GLU A 93 -1.47 13.48 -0.95
CA GLU A 93 -2.58 12.58 -0.66
C GLU A 93 -2.16 11.13 -0.94
N HIS A 94 -2.65 10.55 -2.03
CA HIS A 94 -2.55 9.12 -2.26
C HIS A 94 -1.79 8.77 -3.55
N SER A 95 -1.49 7.48 -3.71
CA SER A 95 -0.98 6.98 -4.99
C SER A 95 -2.15 6.74 -5.94
N LEU A 96 -2.09 7.34 -7.13
CA LEU A 96 -3.06 7.12 -8.19
C LEU A 96 -2.33 6.52 -9.40
N GLY A 97 -2.54 5.23 -9.63
CA GLY A 97 -1.75 4.45 -10.58
C GLY A 97 -0.26 4.49 -10.21
N LYS A 98 0.57 4.99 -11.12
CA LYS A 98 2.03 5.12 -10.94
C LYS A 98 2.48 6.52 -10.46
N GLY A 99 1.54 7.43 -10.19
CA GLY A 99 1.82 8.77 -9.69
C GLY A 99 1.33 9.01 -8.25
N LEU A 100 1.72 10.16 -7.69
CA LEU A 100 1.22 10.69 -6.42
C LEU A 100 0.25 11.82 -6.71
N TYR A 101 -0.97 11.73 -6.19
CA TYR A 101 -1.93 12.82 -6.22
C TYR A 101 -1.59 13.83 -5.11
N CYS A 102 -1.55 15.09 -5.49
CA CYS A 102 -1.24 16.21 -4.61
C CYS A 102 -2.25 17.32 -4.83
N GLU A 103 -2.68 17.97 -3.74
CA GLU A 103 -3.56 19.14 -3.82
C GLU A 103 -2.80 20.42 -3.44
N ILE A 104 -3.20 21.52 -4.06
CA ILE A 104 -2.70 22.86 -3.74
C ILE A 104 -3.90 23.71 -3.35
N HIS A 105 -3.95 24.05 -2.08
CA HIS A 105 -5.03 24.84 -1.49
C HIS A 105 -4.73 26.34 -1.60
N GLY A 106 -5.79 27.15 -1.66
CA GLY A 106 -5.69 28.60 -1.76
C GLY A 106 -5.54 29.15 -3.19
N TYR A 107 -5.38 28.28 -4.19
CA TYR A 107 -5.25 28.66 -5.59
C TYR A 107 -6.09 27.75 -6.51
N SER A 108 -6.67 28.32 -7.57
CA SER A 108 -7.31 27.53 -8.63
C SER A 108 -6.27 27.07 -9.65
N LEU A 109 -6.00 25.77 -9.67
CA LEU A 109 -5.03 25.19 -10.59
C LEU A 109 -5.53 25.15 -12.04
N ASN A 110 -4.58 25.28 -12.96
CA ASN A 110 -4.77 25.08 -14.39
C ASN A 110 -3.45 24.64 -15.03
N ASN A 111 -3.49 24.20 -16.29
CA ASN A 111 -2.30 23.73 -17.01
C ASN A 111 -1.14 24.75 -17.01
N LYS A 112 -1.41 26.05 -17.08
CA LYS A 112 -0.36 27.09 -17.08
C LYS A 112 0.37 27.12 -15.73
N ILE A 113 -0.37 27.08 -14.62
CA ILE A 113 0.22 27.03 -13.27
C ILE A 113 1.03 25.75 -13.09
N VAL A 114 0.50 24.60 -13.53
CA VAL A 114 1.23 23.32 -13.45
C VAL A 114 2.51 23.37 -14.28
N SER A 115 2.50 23.93 -15.50
CA SER A 115 3.72 24.12 -16.29
C SER A 115 4.74 25.04 -15.61
N MET A 116 4.28 26.10 -14.93
CA MET A 116 5.17 26.99 -14.15
C MET A 116 5.82 26.25 -12.97
N ILE A 117 5.03 25.46 -12.22
CA ILE A 117 5.55 24.62 -11.13
C ILE A 117 6.58 23.62 -11.66
N LYS A 118 6.28 22.94 -12.78
CA LYS A 118 7.20 21.98 -13.40
C LYS A 118 8.54 22.63 -13.73
N LYS A 119 8.49 23.76 -14.46
CA LYS A 119 9.69 24.52 -14.82
C LYS A 119 10.48 24.93 -13.57
N ARG A 120 9.80 25.35 -12.51
CA ARG A 120 10.49 25.72 -11.27
C ARG A 120 11.15 24.53 -10.58
N MET A 121 10.50 23.36 -10.58
CA MET A 121 11.12 22.13 -10.09
C MET A 121 12.38 21.78 -10.89
N GLU A 122 12.34 21.89 -12.22
CA GLU A 122 13.51 21.69 -13.10
C GLU A 122 14.66 22.63 -12.72
N GLU A 123 14.38 23.94 -12.56
CA GLU A 123 15.38 24.93 -12.12
C GLU A 123 15.98 24.62 -10.73
N ILE A 124 15.17 24.12 -9.79
CA ILE A 124 15.64 23.71 -8.45
C ILE A 124 16.55 22.48 -8.54
N ILE A 125 16.21 21.52 -9.41
CA ILE A 125 16.99 20.29 -9.62
C ILE A 125 18.31 20.58 -10.32
N GLU A 126 18.31 21.46 -11.33
CA GLU A 126 19.53 21.88 -12.05
C GLU A 126 20.54 22.58 -11.14
N LYS A 127 20.08 23.30 -10.11
CA LYS A 127 20.95 23.95 -9.11
C LYS A 127 21.63 22.99 -8.15
N ASP A 128 21.25 21.72 -8.12
CA ASP A 128 21.80 20.69 -7.25
C ASP A 128 21.87 21.13 -5.77
N LEU A 129 20.76 21.67 -5.27
CA LEU A 129 20.67 22.21 -3.91
C LEU A 129 20.82 21.08 -2.89
N LYS A 130 21.65 21.29 -1.87
CA LYS A 130 21.84 20.31 -0.79
C LYS A 130 20.57 20.13 0.02
N ILE A 131 20.28 18.87 0.39
CA ILE A 131 19.24 18.49 1.33
C ILE A 131 19.92 18.04 2.63
N GLU A 132 19.82 18.86 3.67
CA GLU A 132 20.45 18.58 4.97
C GLU A 132 19.42 18.05 5.97
N ARG A 133 19.77 16.98 6.70
CA ARG A 133 18.97 16.44 7.79
C ARG A 133 19.60 16.81 9.13
N LYS A 134 18.82 17.36 10.07
CA LYS A 134 19.26 17.69 11.44
C LYS A 134 18.28 17.11 12.45
N MET A 135 18.81 16.53 13.54
CA MET A 135 17.99 16.13 14.68
C MET A 135 17.85 17.32 15.62
N LEU A 136 16.65 17.89 15.73
CA LEU A 136 16.37 19.02 16.61
C LEU A 136 15.60 18.59 17.85
N PRO A 137 15.75 19.28 18.99
CA PRO A 137 14.80 19.19 20.10
C PRO A 137 13.37 19.41 19.60
N LYS A 138 12.42 18.62 20.12
CA LYS A 138 11.02 18.66 19.72
C LYS A 138 10.44 20.08 19.76
N GLU A 139 10.71 20.83 20.81
CA GLU A 139 10.19 22.19 21.01
C GLU A 139 10.73 23.19 19.98
N GLU A 140 11.98 23.02 19.54
CA GLU A 140 12.57 23.84 18.47
C GLU A 140 11.96 23.53 17.11
N ALA A 141 11.76 22.23 16.81
CA ALA A 141 11.09 21.80 15.59
C ALA A 141 9.64 22.29 15.51
N ILE A 142 8.89 22.23 16.62
CA ILE A 142 7.52 22.77 16.71
C ILE A 142 7.49 24.26 16.35
N LYS A 143 8.35 25.08 16.97
CA LYS A 143 8.41 26.52 16.68
C LYS A 143 8.74 26.81 15.21
N LEU A 144 9.61 25.99 14.62
CA LEU A 144 9.96 26.10 13.20
C LEU A 144 8.76 25.80 12.31
N PHE A 145 8.04 24.71 12.54
CA PHE A 145 6.86 24.34 11.77
C PHE A 145 5.68 25.29 11.97
N GLU A 146 5.51 25.86 13.17
CA GLU A 146 4.52 26.92 13.43
C GLU A 146 4.78 28.16 12.58
N LYS A 147 6.05 28.57 12.45
CA LYS A 147 6.45 29.71 11.60
C LYS A 147 6.16 29.46 10.12
N GLU A 148 6.25 28.21 9.68
CA GLU A 148 5.97 27.80 8.30
C GLU A 148 4.48 27.53 8.03
N GLY A 149 3.62 27.61 9.05
CA GLY A 149 2.18 27.34 8.91
C GLY A 149 1.82 25.85 8.78
N LEU A 150 2.72 24.94 9.16
CA LEU A 150 2.51 23.48 9.09
C LEU A 150 1.80 22.97 10.35
N THR A 151 0.49 23.24 10.45
CA THR A 151 -0.29 23.03 11.67
C THR A 151 -0.48 21.58 12.07
N GLU A 152 -0.64 20.66 11.13
CA GLU A 152 -0.88 19.25 11.44
C GLU A 152 0.42 18.58 11.88
N LYS A 153 1.54 18.95 11.26
CA LYS A 153 2.89 18.61 11.73
C LYS A 153 3.15 19.02 13.17
N VAL A 154 2.74 20.23 13.54
CA VAL A 154 2.86 20.74 14.92
C VAL A 154 2.04 19.88 15.89
N LYS A 155 0.79 19.56 15.56
CA LYS A 155 -0.07 18.70 16.39
C LYS A 155 0.51 17.29 16.51
N LEU A 156 0.95 16.70 15.40
CA LEU A 156 1.59 15.39 15.37
C LEU A 156 2.77 15.30 16.36
N PHE A 157 3.63 16.32 16.38
CA PHE A 157 4.77 16.34 17.29
C PHE A 157 4.41 16.66 18.74
N LYS A 158 3.31 17.38 19.01
CA LYS A 158 2.84 17.55 20.40
C LYS A 158 2.45 16.21 21.03
N ASP A 159 2.07 15.24 20.21
CA ASP A 159 1.60 13.91 20.63
C ASP A 159 2.70 12.85 20.65
N THR A 160 3.90 13.16 20.16
CA THR A 160 5.01 12.19 20.17
C THR A 160 5.79 12.24 21.48
N ASP A 161 6.16 11.06 21.98
CA ASP A 161 7.03 10.89 23.15
C ASP A 161 8.52 11.13 22.84
N LYS A 162 8.85 11.55 21.61
CA LYS A 162 10.24 11.77 21.20
C LYS A 162 10.78 13.09 21.73
N ASP A 163 12.03 13.07 22.19
CA ASP A 163 12.78 14.28 22.61
C ASP A 163 13.34 15.04 21.41
N LYS A 164 13.67 14.32 20.33
CA LYS A 164 14.25 14.88 19.11
C LYS A 164 13.57 14.33 17.87
N VAL A 165 13.44 15.18 16.85
CA VAL A 165 12.80 14.84 15.58
C VAL A 165 13.70 15.26 14.40
N PRO A 166 13.67 14.52 13.27
CA PRO A 166 14.44 14.90 12.10
C PRO A 166 13.77 16.08 11.37
N VAL A 167 14.57 17.08 11.02
CA VAL A 167 14.14 18.21 10.18
C VAL A 167 15.05 18.27 8.96
N TYR A 168 14.43 18.38 7.79
CA TYR A 168 15.11 18.53 6.51
C TYR A 168 15.14 19.98 6.08
N TYR A 169 16.25 20.40 5.49
CA TYR A 169 16.50 21.74 4.98
C TYR A 169 16.89 21.66 3.51
N CYS A 170 16.25 22.46 2.67
CA CYS A 170 16.64 22.68 1.28
C CYS A 170 16.46 24.17 0.95
N ASP A 171 17.58 24.91 0.95
CA ASP A 171 17.64 26.32 0.54
C ASP A 171 16.50 27.16 1.15
N GLY A 172 16.54 27.31 2.47
CA GLY A 172 15.56 28.06 3.26
C GLY A 172 14.20 27.38 3.47
N THR A 173 13.89 26.31 2.73
CA THR A 173 12.67 25.52 2.94
C THR A 173 12.95 24.41 3.93
N VAL A 174 12.02 24.18 4.85
CA VAL A 174 12.15 23.19 5.92
C VAL A 174 10.95 22.26 5.94
N ASP A 175 11.19 20.99 6.26
CA ASP A 175 10.14 19.99 6.32
C ASP A 175 10.52 18.82 7.24
N PHE A 176 9.57 17.92 7.49
CA PHE A 176 9.77 16.65 8.18
C PHE A 176 9.43 15.50 7.26
N PHE A 177 10.31 14.49 7.26
CA PHE A 177 9.99 13.17 6.74
C PHE A 177 10.56 12.10 7.67
N TYR A 178 9.81 11.02 7.90
CA TYR A 178 10.20 9.97 8.85
C TYR A 178 11.27 8.99 8.31
N SER A 179 11.62 9.08 7.02
CA SER A 179 12.62 8.23 6.36
C SER A 179 13.53 9.09 5.46
N PRO A 180 14.76 8.65 5.13
CA PRO A 180 15.75 9.46 4.42
C PRO A 180 15.25 10.13 3.13
N CYS A 181 15.93 11.24 2.79
CA CYS A 181 15.88 11.89 1.49
C CYS A 181 17.23 11.74 0.77
N VAL A 182 17.25 11.98 -0.54
CA VAL A 182 18.48 12.04 -1.34
C VAL A 182 19.38 13.20 -0.88
N PRO A 183 20.70 13.17 -1.16
CA PRO A 183 21.64 14.19 -0.67
C PRO A 183 21.44 15.59 -1.21
N SER A 184 20.92 15.70 -2.44
CA SER A 184 20.72 16.96 -3.14
C SER A 184 19.65 16.84 -4.22
N THR A 185 19.09 17.97 -4.64
CA THR A 185 18.02 18.00 -5.64
C THR A 185 18.48 17.46 -7.01
N GLY A 186 19.78 17.48 -7.31
CA GLY A 186 20.34 16.98 -8.57
C GLY A 186 20.20 15.48 -8.79
N TYR A 187 19.80 14.70 -7.77
CA TYR A 187 19.46 13.28 -7.91
C TYR A 187 18.12 13.07 -8.65
N LEU A 188 17.24 14.09 -8.68
CA LEU A 188 15.82 13.96 -8.99
C LEU A 188 15.49 14.31 -10.45
N LYS A 189 16.40 13.99 -11.37
CA LYS A 189 16.33 14.41 -12.79
C LYS A 189 15.17 13.84 -13.59
N VAL A 190 14.53 12.77 -13.11
CA VAL A 190 13.49 12.05 -13.84
C VAL A 190 12.19 12.23 -13.08
N PHE A 191 11.35 13.14 -13.57
CA PHE A 191 10.01 13.37 -13.03
C PHE A 191 9.09 13.97 -14.09
N ASP A 192 7.79 13.90 -13.84
CA ASP A 192 6.78 14.69 -14.56
C ASP A 192 5.69 15.14 -13.58
N ILE A 193 4.99 16.21 -13.91
CA ILE A 193 3.77 16.59 -13.21
C ILE A 193 2.66 16.86 -14.20
N ARG A 194 1.45 16.44 -13.87
CA ARG A 194 0.28 16.59 -14.74
C ARG A 194 -0.86 17.22 -13.97
N PHE A 195 -1.58 18.13 -14.61
CA PHE A 195 -2.82 18.65 -14.05
C PHE A 195 -3.84 17.52 -13.98
N TYR A 196 -4.45 17.34 -12.81
CA TYR A 196 -5.48 16.33 -12.58
C TYR A 196 -6.49 16.90 -11.61
N PHE A 197 -7.56 17.48 -12.15
CA PHE A 197 -8.48 18.31 -11.37
C PHE A 197 -9.02 17.62 -10.11
N PRO A 198 -9.06 18.32 -8.95
CA PRO A 198 -8.61 19.69 -8.72
C PRO A 198 -7.10 19.86 -8.43
N GLY A 199 -6.33 18.77 -8.36
CA GLY A 199 -4.91 18.75 -8.01
C GLY A 199 -3.92 18.48 -9.16
N ILE A 200 -2.83 17.79 -8.81
CA ILE A 200 -1.70 17.46 -9.67
C ILE A 200 -1.32 16.00 -9.43
N ILE A 201 -0.91 15.29 -10.49
CA ILE A 201 -0.22 14.00 -10.37
C ILE A 201 1.28 14.22 -10.53
N LEU A 202 2.04 13.91 -9.48
CA LEU A 202 3.50 13.85 -9.47
C LEU A 202 3.98 12.45 -9.84
N ILE A 203 4.67 12.33 -10.97
CA ILE A 203 5.14 11.07 -11.53
C ILE A 203 6.66 10.98 -11.33
N ALA A 204 7.12 9.84 -10.84
CA ALA A 204 8.53 9.51 -10.65
C ALA A 204 8.80 8.10 -11.19
N PRO A 205 10.08 7.72 -11.34
CA PRO A 205 10.49 6.34 -11.57
C PRO A 205 9.81 5.33 -10.65
N ASP A 206 9.70 4.09 -11.13
CA ASP A 206 9.32 2.93 -10.35
C ASP A 206 10.43 1.86 -10.38
N VAL A 207 10.22 0.77 -9.63
CA VAL A 207 11.23 -0.29 -9.45
C VAL A 207 11.62 -0.97 -10.78
N TYR A 208 10.73 -0.94 -11.77
CA TYR A 208 10.94 -1.55 -13.09
C TYR A 208 11.55 -0.57 -14.09
N ASN A 209 11.36 0.73 -13.87
CA ASN A 209 11.82 1.82 -14.71
C ASN A 209 12.66 2.81 -13.88
N PRO A 210 13.78 2.40 -13.26
CA PRO A 210 14.48 3.20 -12.26
C PRO A 210 15.13 4.50 -12.80
N ARG A 211 15.20 4.64 -14.13
CA ARG A 211 15.81 5.78 -14.85
C ARG A 211 14.88 6.40 -15.90
N SER A 212 13.62 5.99 -15.94
CA SER A 212 12.62 6.50 -16.89
C SER A 212 11.26 6.62 -16.21
N LEU A 213 10.33 7.35 -16.83
CA LEU A 213 8.99 7.46 -16.28
C LEU A 213 8.12 6.28 -16.75
N PRO A 214 7.34 5.65 -15.85
CA PRO A 214 6.32 4.70 -16.28
C PRO A 214 5.24 5.43 -17.08
N ALA A 215 4.54 4.70 -17.95
CA ALA A 215 3.38 5.25 -18.63
C ALA A 215 2.29 5.60 -17.61
N PHE A 216 1.79 6.83 -17.66
CA PHE A 216 0.63 7.23 -16.86
C PHE A 216 -0.64 6.68 -17.50
N VAL A 217 -1.37 5.87 -16.74
CA VAL A 217 -2.69 5.35 -17.10
C VAL A 217 -3.67 5.93 -16.09
N ASP A 218 -4.71 6.60 -16.60
CA ASP A 218 -5.76 7.17 -15.76
C ASP A 218 -6.62 6.06 -15.13
N VAL A 219 -7.02 6.27 -13.88
CA VAL A 219 -7.73 5.28 -13.05
C VAL A 219 -8.91 5.97 -12.32
N PRO A 220 -9.93 6.43 -13.06
CA PRO A 220 -10.97 7.31 -12.53
C PRO A 220 -11.87 6.63 -11.49
N LYS A 221 -12.11 5.31 -11.58
CA LYS A 221 -12.89 4.62 -10.54
C LYS A 221 -12.10 4.61 -9.24
N LEU A 222 -10.80 4.30 -9.29
CA LEU A 222 -9.96 4.36 -8.09
C LEU A 222 -9.90 5.79 -7.51
N ALA A 223 -9.76 6.82 -8.35
CA ALA A 223 -9.78 8.21 -7.92
C ALA A 223 -11.07 8.55 -7.16
N SER A 224 -12.22 8.08 -7.65
CA SER A 224 -13.51 8.30 -6.98
C SER A 224 -13.60 7.65 -5.59
N ILE A 225 -12.93 6.52 -5.38
CA ILE A 225 -12.89 5.85 -4.08
C ILE A 225 -12.00 6.59 -3.09
N PHE A 226 -10.86 7.12 -3.54
CA PHE A 226 -10.04 7.98 -2.69
C PHE A 226 -10.79 9.25 -2.30
N LYS A 227 -11.45 9.89 -3.27
CA LYS A 227 -12.26 11.08 -2.99
C LYS A 227 -13.37 10.80 -1.97
N GLU A 228 -14.08 9.68 -2.13
CA GLU A 228 -15.08 9.26 -1.15
C GLU A 228 -14.45 9.05 0.25
N ALA A 229 -13.29 8.41 0.32
CA ALA A 229 -12.62 8.13 1.58
C ALA A 229 -12.13 9.42 2.28
N GLU A 230 -11.63 10.39 1.52
CA GLU A 230 -11.24 11.73 1.99
C GLU A 230 -12.46 12.51 2.52
N ASP A 231 -13.58 12.51 1.79
CA ASP A 231 -14.81 13.17 2.20
C ASP A 231 -15.35 12.57 3.52
N TRP A 232 -15.28 11.25 3.67
CA TRP A 232 -15.63 10.57 4.92
C TRP A 232 -14.68 10.90 6.07
N ALA A 233 -13.37 10.94 5.82
CA ALA A 233 -12.40 11.34 6.83
C ALA A 233 -12.65 12.77 7.31
N SER A 234 -13.03 13.68 6.40
CA SER A 234 -13.42 15.06 6.72
C SER A 234 -14.68 15.11 7.59
N ILE A 235 -15.74 14.38 7.23
CA ILE A 235 -16.99 14.30 8.02
C ILE A 235 -16.73 13.80 9.44
N LEU A 236 -15.84 12.82 9.58
CA LEU A 236 -15.46 12.25 10.88
C LEU A 236 -14.42 13.12 11.63
N ASN A 237 -13.89 14.17 10.99
CA ASN A 237 -12.77 14.97 11.50
C ASN A 237 -11.53 14.13 11.84
N ILE A 238 -11.15 13.21 10.95
CA ILE A 238 -10.00 12.30 11.07
C ILE A 238 -9.15 12.28 9.81
N SER A 239 -8.88 13.42 9.20
CA SER A 239 -7.99 13.49 8.02
C SER A 239 -6.52 13.21 8.37
N TYR A 240 -6.13 13.43 9.63
CA TYR A 240 -4.75 13.29 10.09
C TYR A 240 -4.62 12.42 11.35
N VAL A 241 -3.43 11.84 11.54
CA VAL A 241 -3.11 11.04 12.75
C VAL A 241 -3.25 11.85 14.02
N SER A 242 -2.91 13.15 14.00
CA SER A 242 -3.18 14.11 15.09
C SER A 242 -4.65 14.10 15.54
N SER A 243 -5.57 14.29 14.59
CA SER A 243 -7.00 14.31 14.85
C SER A 243 -7.57 12.96 15.31
N LEU A 244 -7.01 11.85 14.80
CA LEU A 244 -7.32 10.51 15.29
C LEU A 244 -6.86 10.31 16.74
N ASN A 245 -5.63 10.72 17.06
CA ASN A 245 -5.08 10.65 18.40
C ASN A 245 -5.90 11.50 19.39
N ASP A 246 -6.29 12.71 19.02
CA ASP A 246 -7.16 13.57 19.82
C ASP A 246 -8.51 12.88 20.12
N MET A 247 -9.10 12.21 19.12
CA MET A 247 -10.34 11.44 19.31
C MET A 247 -10.16 10.28 20.29
N ILE A 248 -9.03 9.56 20.22
CA ILE A 248 -8.71 8.47 21.15
C ILE A 248 -8.52 9.01 22.57
N LYS A 249 -7.75 10.10 22.76
CA LYS A 249 -7.55 10.74 24.08
C LYS A 249 -8.85 11.22 24.71
N GLN A 250 -9.79 11.68 23.91
CA GLN A 250 -11.11 12.12 24.36
C GLN A 250 -12.05 10.94 24.71
N GLY A 251 -11.60 9.69 24.62
CA GLY A 251 -12.41 8.50 24.90
C GLY A 251 -13.43 8.18 23.80
N ARG A 252 -13.30 8.79 22.61
CA ARG A 252 -14.25 8.65 21.49
C ARG A 252 -13.86 7.55 20.49
N GLY A 253 -12.86 6.72 20.82
CA GLY A 253 -12.43 5.59 19.98
C GLY A 253 -13.56 4.58 19.72
N ARG A 254 -14.44 4.36 20.70
CA ARG A 254 -15.61 3.49 20.56
C ARG A 254 -16.59 4.02 19.51
N ASP A 255 -16.88 5.31 19.51
CA ASP A 255 -17.77 5.94 18.52
C ASP A 255 -17.19 5.80 17.12
N LEU A 256 -15.88 5.98 16.97
CA LEU A 256 -15.19 5.79 15.69
C LEU A 256 -15.35 4.37 15.16
N ILE A 257 -15.23 3.36 16.03
CA ILE A 257 -15.44 1.96 15.65
C ILE A 257 -16.87 1.74 15.17
N LEU A 258 -17.86 2.18 15.95
CA LEU A 258 -19.28 1.99 15.63
C LEU A 258 -19.67 2.63 14.29
N VAL A 259 -19.23 3.87 14.05
CA VAL A 259 -19.56 4.58 12.81
C VAL A 259 -18.84 3.96 11.61
N SER A 260 -17.57 3.58 11.76
CA SER A 260 -16.80 2.95 10.68
C SER A 260 -17.40 1.60 10.26
N GLU A 261 -17.80 0.78 11.23
CA GLU A 261 -18.42 -0.53 10.97
C GLU A 261 -19.82 -0.41 10.37
N ALA A 262 -20.63 0.54 10.86
CA ALA A 262 -21.93 0.84 10.26
C ALA A 262 -21.80 1.32 8.81
N PHE A 263 -20.75 2.10 8.50
CA PHE A 263 -20.46 2.53 7.14
C PHE A 263 -20.08 1.36 6.22
N HIS A 264 -19.17 0.48 6.65
CA HIS A 264 -18.83 -0.75 5.92
C HIS A 264 -20.07 -1.61 5.66
N GLU A 265 -20.91 -1.83 6.68
CA GLU A 265 -22.13 -2.63 6.55
C GLU A 265 -23.11 -2.01 5.53
N LYS A 266 -23.31 -0.69 5.59
CA LYS A 266 -24.14 0.04 4.62
C LYS A 266 -23.63 -0.10 3.20
N LYS A 267 -22.31 -0.11 2.99
CA LYS A 267 -21.70 -0.29 1.67
C LYS A 267 -21.88 -1.71 1.14
N ILE A 268 -21.66 -2.72 1.98
CA ILE A 268 -21.83 -4.13 1.60
C ILE A 268 -23.30 -4.42 1.28
N SER A 269 -24.24 -3.91 2.08
CA SER A 269 -25.68 -4.02 1.81
C SER A 269 -26.05 -3.39 0.46
N LYS A 270 -25.58 -2.17 0.16
CA LYS A 270 -25.82 -1.54 -1.16
C LYS A 270 -25.30 -2.37 -2.33
N ILE A 271 -24.13 -3.01 -2.18
CA ILE A 271 -23.57 -3.90 -3.21
C ILE A 271 -24.48 -5.13 -3.38
N ALA A 272 -24.93 -5.73 -2.28
CA ALA A 272 -25.85 -6.87 -2.31
C ALA A 272 -27.22 -6.51 -2.91
N ASP A 273 -27.74 -5.32 -2.62
CA ASP A 273 -29.00 -4.81 -3.17
C ASP A 273 -28.92 -4.66 -4.68
N TYR A 274 -27.81 -4.08 -5.17
CA TYR A 274 -27.56 -3.95 -6.60
C TYR A 274 -27.51 -5.32 -7.28
N ILE A 275 -26.71 -6.26 -6.73
CA ILE A 275 -26.59 -7.62 -7.27
C ILE A 275 -27.96 -8.32 -7.30
N ALA A 276 -28.74 -8.22 -6.22
CA ALA A 276 -30.05 -8.87 -6.13
C ALA A 276 -31.10 -8.24 -7.07
N SER A 277 -31.02 -6.93 -7.30
CA SER A 277 -31.92 -6.23 -8.23
C SER A 277 -31.71 -6.64 -9.69
N ASN A 278 -30.49 -7.06 -10.05
CA ASN A 278 -30.13 -7.45 -11.41
C ASN A 278 -30.07 -8.97 -11.56
N LYS A 279 -31.18 -9.56 -12.03
CA LYS A 279 -31.34 -11.01 -12.22
C LYS A 279 -30.40 -11.62 -13.27
N MET A 280 -29.76 -10.80 -14.11
CA MET A 280 -28.78 -11.27 -15.10
C MET A 280 -27.48 -11.70 -14.44
N ILE A 281 -27.10 -11.06 -13.32
CA ILE A 281 -25.86 -11.40 -12.61
C ILE A 281 -25.97 -12.81 -12.04
N LYS A 282 -25.07 -13.70 -12.48
CA LYS A 282 -24.96 -15.09 -12.00
C LYS A 282 -23.63 -15.38 -11.33
N VAL A 283 -22.60 -14.59 -11.64
CA VAL A 283 -21.24 -14.77 -11.12
C VAL A 283 -20.74 -13.46 -10.51
N VAL A 284 -20.36 -13.51 -9.23
CA VAL A 284 -19.72 -12.41 -8.52
C VAL A 284 -18.25 -12.75 -8.31
N LEU A 285 -17.37 -11.93 -8.88
CA LEU A 285 -15.92 -12.11 -8.87
C LEU A 285 -15.29 -11.05 -7.95
N ILE A 286 -14.52 -11.49 -6.97
CA ILE A 286 -13.89 -10.62 -5.98
C ILE A 286 -12.39 -10.75 -6.12
N ALA A 287 -11.70 -9.63 -6.36
CA ALA A 287 -10.24 -9.59 -6.31
C ALA A 287 -9.75 -8.38 -5.53
N GLY A 288 -8.47 -8.40 -5.22
CA GLY A 288 -7.87 -7.43 -4.33
C GLY A 288 -6.49 -7.91 -3.91
N PRO A 289 -5.58 -6.99 -3.58
CA PRO A 289 -4.22 -7.35 -3.27
C PRO A 289 -4.11 -8.06 -1.91
N SER A 290 -2.92 -8.55 -1.53
CA SER A 290 -2.75 -9.29 -0.29
C SER A 290 -3.13 -8.42 0.93
N SER A 291 -3.75 -9.05 1.93
CA SER A 291 -4.27 -8.39 3.15
C SER A 291 -5.27 -7.26 2.90
N SER A 292 -6.02 -7.32 1.80
CA SER A 292 -7.13 -6.39 1.56
C SER A 292 -8.43 -6.77 2.27
N GLY A 293 -8.54 -7.92 2.94
CA GLY A 293 -9.76 -8.32 3.65
C GLY A 293 -10.84 -8.95 2.76
N LYS A 294 -10.44 -9.58 1.65
CA LYS A 294 -11.37 -10.22 0.69
C LYS A 294 -12.18 -11.32 1.37
N THR A 295 -11.53 -12.18 2.15
CA THR A 295 -12.14 -13.35 2.78
C THR A 295 -13.23 -12.89 3.77
N SER A 296 -12.92 -11.93 4.64
CA SER A 296 -13.97 -11.33 5.48
C SER A 296 -15.08 -10.64 4.67
N PHE A 297 -14.73 -9.90 3.61
CA PHE A 297 -15.69 -9.21 2.75
C PHE A 297 -16.65 -10.19 2.05
N ILE A 298 -16.18 -11.30 1.48
CA ILE A 298 -17.02 -12.28 0.78
C ILE A 298 -18.01 -12.95 1.74
N HIS A 299 -17.62 -13.21 2.98
CA HIS A 299 -18.51 -13.73 4.02
C HIS A 299 -19.59 -12.71 4.41
N ARG A 300 -19.22 -11.45 4.64
CA ARG A 300 -20.19 -10.37 4.94
C ARG A 300 -21.15 -10.12 3.77
N LEU A 301 -20.64 -10.07 2.54
CA LEU A 301 -21.45 -9.95 1.34
C LEU A 301 -22.41 -11.14 1.20
N SER A 302 -21.94 -12.35 1.49
CA SER A 302 -22.79 -13.55 1.46
C SER A 302 -23.97 -13.47 2.42
N VAL A 303 -23.79 -12.90 3.61
CA VAL A 303 -24.90 -12.66 4.55
C VAL A 303 -25.92 -11.70 3.95
N GLN A 304 -25.47 -10.58 3.39
CA GLN A 304 -26.36 -9.58 2.78
C GLN A 304 -27.09 -10.11 1.54
N LEU A 305 -26.43 -10.91 0.71
CA LEU A 305 -27.09 -11.58 -0.42
C LEU A 305 -28.20 -12.54 0.03
N ARG A 306 -28.00 -13.25 1.16
CA ARG A 306 -29.04 -14.12 1.75
C ARG A 306 -30.23 -13.33 2.27
N VAL A 307 -29.99 -12.17 2.88
CA VAL A 307 -31.07 -11.25 3.28
C VAL A 307 -31.91 -10.85 2.07
N ASN A 308 -31.27 -10.66 0.92
CA ASN A 308 -31.94 -10.34 -0.36
C ASN A 308 -32.52 -11.57 -1.09
N GLY A 309 -32.58 -12.73 -0.45
CA GLY A 309 -33.20 -13.95 -0.99
C GLY A 309 -32.34 -14.73 -2.00
N LEU A 310 -31.08 -14.32 -2.22
CA LEU A 310 -30.12 -15.06 -3.02
C LEU A 310 -29.40 -16.11 -2.17
N LYS A 311 -28.94 -17.19 -2.80
CA LYS A 311 -28.14 -18.23 -2.13
C LYS A 311 -26.71 -18.21 -2.68
N PRO A 312 -25.76 -17.53 -2.01
CA PRO A 312 -24.36 -17.56 -2.40
C PRO A 312 -23.81 -18.99 -2.44
N PHE A 313 -23.16 -19.34 -3.54
CA PHE A 313 -22.46 -20.60 -3.73
C PHE A 313 -20.97 -20.31 -3.99
N PRO A 314 -20.09 -20.50 -2.99
CA PRO A 314 -18.68 -20.24 -3.15
C PRO A 314 -18.03 -21.30 -4.04
N ILE A 315 -17.19 -20.86 -4.98
CA ILE A 315 -16.29 -21.74 -5.72
C ILE A 315 -14.86 -21.25 -5.49
N SER A 316 -14.01 -22.14 -4.98
CA SER A 316 -12.58 -21.88 -4.86
C SER A 316 -11.90 -22.04 -6.22
N LEU A 317 -11.13 -21.02 -6.62
CA LEU A 317 -10.31 -21.09 -7.84
C LEU A 317 -9.18 -22.12 -7.71
N ASP A 318 -8.73 -22.39 -6.49
CA ASP A 318 -7.62 -23.32 -6.22
C ASP A 318 -7.92 -24.74 -6.73
N ASN A 319 -9.18 -25.14 -6.70
CA ASN A 319 -9.62 -26.42 -7.23
C ASN A 319 -9.34 -26.59 -8.72
N TYR A 320 -9.20 -25.49 -9.45
CA TYR A 320 -8.95 -25.47 -10.89
C TYR A 320 -7.47 -25.31 -11.25
N PHE A 321 -6.54 -25.37 -10.29
CA PHE A 321 -5.12 -25.46 -10.63
C PHE A 321 -4.86 -26.66 -11.56
N VAL A 322 -3.95 -26.47 -12.52
CA VAL A 322 -3.36 -27.55 -13.30
C VAL A 322 -2.42 -28.37 -12.41
N PRO A 323 -2.18 -29.66 -12.71
CA PRO A 323 -1.10 -30.41 -12.08
C PRO A 323 0.22 -29.62 -12.05
N ARG A 324 0.97 -29.71 -10.95
CA ARG A 324 2.16 -28.89 -10.68
C ARG A 324 3.20 -28.92 -11.82
N GLU A 325 3.30 -30.04 -12.52
CA GLU A 325 4.20 -30.22 -13.67
C GLU A 325 3.78 -29.44 -14.92
N LEU A 326 2.49 -29.11 -15.04
CA LEU A 326 1.90 -28.34 -16.14
C LEU A 326 1.86 -26.83 -15.82
N THR A 327 2.14 -26.43 -14.58
CA THR A 327 2.21 -25.02 -14.19
C THR A 327 3.24 -24.30 -15.08
N PRO A 328 2.90 -23.12 -15.63
CA PRO A 328 3.84 -22.36 -16.46
C PRO A 328 5.08 -21.98 -15.66
N LYS A 329 6.21 -21.87 -16.35
CA LYS A 329 7.46 -21.42 -15.75
C LYS A 329 7.69 -19.93 -15.98
N ASP A 330 8.30 -19.27 -15.01
CA ASP A 330 8.73 -17.88 -15.09
C ASP A 330 10.01 -17.71 -15.92
N GLU A 331 10.42 -16.46 -16.05
CA GLU A 331 11.65 -16.02 -16.72
C GLU A 331 12.95 -16.64 -16.16
N PHE A 332 12.90 -17.25 -14.97
CA PHE A 332 14.02 -17.94 -14.33
C PHE A 332 13.88 -19.47 -14.36
N GLY A 333 12.84 -20.00 -15.01
CA GLY A 333 12.57 -21.44 -15.10
C GLY A 333 11.90 -22.04 -13.86
N ASN A 334 11.48 -21.23 -12.88
CA ASN A 334 10.71 -21.68 -11.73
C ASN A 334 9.22 -21.72 -12.04
N TYR A 335 8.43 -22.54 -11.35
CA TYR A 335 6.97 -22.56 -11.55
C TYR A 335 6.32 -21.23 -11.10
N ASP A 336 5.57 -20.58 -11.99
CA ASP A 336 4.78 -19.36 -11.73
C ASP A 336 3.36 -19.76 -11.29
N PHE A 337 3.20 -20.12 -10.02
CA PHE A 337 1.90 -20.50 -9.44
C PHE A 337 0.88 -19.36 -9.40
N GLU A 338 1.34 -18.11 -9.50
CA GLU A 338 0.45 -16.94 -9.54
C GLU A 338 -0.03 -16.65 -10.96
N SER A 339 0.51 -17.32 -11.98
CA SER A 339 0.07 -17.16 -13.36
C SER A 339 -1.39 -17.54 -13.52
N ILE A 340 -2.13 -16.75 -14.30
CA ILE A 340 -3.51 -17.13 -14.67
C ILE A 340 -3.56 -18.45 -15.44
N ASP A 341 -2.47 -18.79 -16.14
CA ASP A 341 -2.33 -20.06 -16.88
C ASP A 341 -1.94 -21.24 -15.97
N ALA A 342 -1.73 -21.02 -14.67
CA ALA A 342 -1.71 -22.08 -13.68
C ALA A 342 -3.11 -22.64 -13.41
N LEU A 343 -4.18 -21.96 -13.85
CA LEU A 343 -5.55 -22.44 -13.79
C LEU A 343 -5.94 -23.10 -15.11
N ASP A 344 -6.72 -24.17 -15.02
CA ASP A 344 -7.38 -24.81 -16.15
C ASP A 344 -8.62 -24.01 -16.57
N LEU A 345 -8.34 -22.91 -17.28
CA LEU A 345 -9.35 -21.97 -17.75
C LEU A 345 -10.41 -22.61 -18.65
N PRO A 346 -10.08 -23.55 -19.56
CA PRO A 346 -11.08 -24.25 -20.36
C PRO A 346 -12.09 -24.99 -19.49
N LEU A 347 -11.63 -25.85 -18.56
CA LEU A 347 -12.50 -26.59 -17.66
C LEU A 347 -13.32 -25.65 -16.77
N PHE A 348 -12.68 -24.61 -16.26
CA PHE A 348 -13.32 -23.63 -15.40
C PHE A 348 -14.47 -22.89 -16.12
N ASN A 349 -14.26 -22.42 -17.35
CA ASN A 349 -15.30 -21.75 -18.11
C ASN A 349 -16.41 -22.72 -18.52
N GLU A 350 -16.09 -23.96 -18.90
CA GLU A 350 -17.08 -25.01 -19.18
C GLU A 350 -17.98 -25.23 -17.95
N HIS A 351 -17.39 -25.43 -16.78
CA HIS A 351 -18.13 -25.65 -15.54
C HIS A 351 -19.00 -24.45 -15.17
N LEU A 352 -18.50 -23.22 -15.32
CA LEU A 352 -19.29 -22.02 -15.07
C LEU A 352 -20.53 -21.95 -15.98
N ILE A 353 -20.38 -22.24 -17.28
CA ILE A 353 -21.51 -22.24 -18.23
C ILE A 353 -22.55 -23.28 -17.83
N LYS A 354 -22.12 -24.53 -17.60
CA LYS A 354 -23.00 -25.63 -17.18
C LYS A 354 -23.74 -25.31 -15.89
N LEU A 355 -23.04 -24.80 -14.87
CA LEU A 355 -23.65 -24.40 -13.61
C LEU A 355 -24.67 -23.27 -13.80
N ILE A 356 -24.37 -22.26 -14.62
CA ILE A 356 -25.31 -21.16 -14.95
C ILE A 356 -26.57 -21.68 -15.67
N GLN A 357 -26.41 -22.72 -16.50
CA GLN A 357 -27.51 -23.39 -17.20
C GLN A 357 -28.30 -24.36 -16.29
N GLY A 358 -27.85 -24.58 -15.06
CA GLY A 358 -28.48 -25.49 -14.10
C GLY A 358 -28.13 -26.96 -14.31
N GLU A 359 -27.04 -27.24 -15.04
CA GLU A 359 -26.49 -28.59 -15.20
C GLU A 359 -25.64 -29.00 -13.99
N GLU A 360 -25.44 -30.30 -13.83
CA GLU A 360 -24.52 -30.86 -12.82
C GLU A 360 -23.09 -30.89 -13.39
N VAL A 361 -22.13 -30.49 -12.57
CA VAL A 361 -20.69 -30.59 -12.87
C VAL A 361 -19.97 -31.28 -11.72
N GLU A 362 -18.82 -31.85 -12.01
CA GLU A 362 -17.93 -32.41 -10.99
C GLU A 362 -16.75 -31.46 -10.79
N ILE A 363 -16.85 -30.60 -9.76
CA ILE A 363 -15.80 -29.63 -9.46
C ILE A 363 -14.56 -30.39 -8.95
N PRO A 364 -13.38 -30.22 -9.58
CA PRO A 364 -12.16 -30.89 -9.12
C PRO A 364 -11.80 -30.49 -7.69
N ILE A 365 -10.97 -31.31 -7.04
CA ILE A 365 -10.35 -30.99 -5.75
C ILE A 365 -8.84 -30.99 -5.98
N PHE A 366 -8.17 -29.87 -5.72
CA PHE A 366 -6.73 -29.78 -5.87
C PHE A 366 -6.02 -30.09 -4.56
N ASN A 367 -5.09 -31.04 -4.59
CA ASN A 367 -4.32 -31.42 -3.42
C ASN A 367 -2.97 -30.72 -3.42
N PHE A 368 -2.82 -29.73 -2.55
CA PHE A 368 -1.57 -28.95 -2.44
C PHE A 368 -0.36 -29.77 -1.98
N LYS A 369 -0.56 -30.91 -1.31
CA LYS A 369 0.54 -31.78 -0.86
C LYS A 369 1.14 -32.55 -2.03
N THR A 370 0.29 -33.18 -2.84
CA THR A 370 0.74 -33.93 -4.03
C THR A 370 1.03 -33.00 -5.21
N GLY A 371 0.35 -31.85 -5.29
CA GLY A 371 0.38 -30.96 -6.45
C GLY A 371 -0.46 -31.46 -7.62
N GLU A 372 -1.42 -32.34 -7.36
CA GLU A 372 -2.27 -32.99 -8.36
C GLU A 372 -3.76 -32.83 -8.00
N ARG A 373 -4.64 -33.15 -8.94
CA ARG A 373 -6.07 -33.25 -8.67
C ARG A 373 -6.41 -34.59 -8.08
N GLU A 374 -7.34 -34.61 -7.14
CA GLU A 374 -7.93 -35.85 -6.66
C GLU A 374 -8.67 -36.58 -7.80
N PRO A 375 -8.72 -37.93 -7.80
CA PRO A 375 -9.41 -38.69 -8.84
C PRO A 375 -10.91 -38.42 -8.92
N GLU A 376 -11.53 -38.08 -7.79
CA GLU A 376 -12.95 -37.76 -7.69
C GLU A 376 -13.12 -36.30 -7.24
N GLY A 377 -14.04 -35.61 -7.88
CA GLY A 377 -14.41 -34.25 -7.54
C GLY A 377 -15.70 -34.17 -6.72
N ARG A 378 -16.13 -32.94 -6.45
CA ARG A 378 -17.41 -32.66 -5.80
C ARG A 378 -18.48 -32.43 -6.86
N LYS A 379 -19.48 -33.29 -6.92
CA LYS A 379 -20.68 -33.08 -7.75
C LYS A 379 -21.50 -31.90 -7.24
N VAL A 380 -21.82 -30.97 -8.13
CA VAL A 380 -22.50 -29.72 -7.83
C VAL A 380 -23.50 -29.41 -8.93
N LYS A 381 -24.71 -29.03 -8.53
CA LYS A 381 -25.75 -28.50 -9.40
C LYS A 381 -26.37 -27.28 -8.72
N LEU A 382 -26.58 -26.19 -9.46
CA LEU A 382 -27.14 -24.97 -8.89
C LEU A 382 -28.68 -24.97 -8.88
N ASP A 383 -29.25 -24.48 -7.78
CA ASP A 383 -30.65 -24.09 -7.68
C ASP A 383 -30.90 -22.76 -8.43
N LYS A 384 -32.15 -22.51 -8.83
CA LYS A 384 -32.56 -21.28 -9.57
C LYS A 384 -32.17 -19.95 -8.90
N ASN A 385 -32.06 -19.93 -7.57
CA ASN A 385 -31.74 -18.72 -6.79
C ASN A 385 -30.30 -18.72 -6.27
N GLN A 386 -29.47 -19.68 -6.69
CA GLN A 386 -28.05 -19.67 -6.35
C GLN A 386 -27.27 -18.71 -7.24
N ILE A 387 -26.31 -18.04 -6.64
CA ILE A 387 -25.40 -17.11 -7.30
C ILE A 387 -23.97 -17.54 -6.97
N ILE A 388 -23.12 -17.62 -7.98
CA ILE A 388 -21.73 -18.08 -7.82
C ILE A 388 -20.92 -16.92 -7.23
N LEU A 389 -20.19 -17.18 -6.15
CA LEU A 389 -19.21 -16.25 -5.58
C LEU A 389 -17.81 -16.84 -5.68
N MET A 390 -16.85 -16.04 -6.08
CA MET A 390 -15.46 -16.45 -6.21
C MET A 390 -14.56 -15.33 -5.72
N GLU A 391 -13.54 -15.68 -4.95
CA GLU A 391 -12.43 -14.79 -4.65
C GLU A 391 -11.11 -15.33 -5.21
N GLY A 392 -10.24 -14.41 -5.61
CA GLY A 392 -8.86 -14.72 -5.99
C GLY A 392 -8.20 -13.56 -6.70
N ILE A 393 -6.89 -13.61 -6.85
CA ILE A 393 -6.12 -12.50 -7.44
C ILE A 393 -6.52 -12.21 -8.90
N HIS A 394 -7.02 -13.21 -9.62
CA HIS A 394 -7.43 -13.11 -11.03
C HIS A 394 -8.91 -12.72 -11.23
N GLY A 395 -9.69 -12.49 -10.16
CA GLY A 395 -11.14 -12.24 -10.27
C GLY A 395 -11.51 -11.06 -11.19
N LEU A 396 -10.61 -10.09 -11.34
CA LEU A 396 -10.83 -8.95 -12.24
C LEU A 396 -10.32 -9.18 -13.66
N ASN A 397 -9.48 -10.19 -13.90
CA ASN A 397 -8.92 -10.49 -15.20
C ASN A 397 -9.97 -11.14 -16.11
N GLU A 398 -10.36 -10.47 -17.21
CA GLU A 398 -11.33 -11.03 -18.18
C GLU A 398 -10.96 -12.41 -18.72
N LYS A 399 -9.66 -12.74 -18.81
CA LYS A 399 -9.22 -14.06 -19.28
C LYS A 399 -9.72 -15.20 -18.38
N LEU A 400 -9.99 -14.94 -17.09
CA LEU A 400 -10.52 -15.94 -16.15
C LEU A 400 -11.93 -16.41 -16.57
N THR A 401 -12.76 -15.50 -17.07
CA THR A 401 -14.19 -15.74 -17.36
C THR A 401 -14.56 -15.30 -18.78
N LEU A 402 -13.68 -15.59 -19.73
CA LEU A 402 -13.77 -15.09 -21.11
C LEU A 402 -15.06 -15.56 -21.81
N GLN A 403 -15.54 -16.77 -21.49
CA GLN A 403 -16.75 -17.33 -22.12
C GLN A 403 -18.05 -16.89 -21.43
N ILE A 404 -17.96 -16.20 -20.29
CA ILE A 404 -19.14 -15.73 -19.56
C ILE A 404 -19.51 -14.32 -20.04
N PRO A 405 -20.77 -14.08 -20.47
CA PRO A 405 -21.22 -12.75 -20.88
C PRO A 405 -20.99 -11.70 -19.79
N LYS A 406 -20.65 -10.47 -20.19
CA LYS A 406 -20.39 -9.38 -19.23
C LYS A 406 -21.57 -9.10 -18.31
N ASP A 407 -22.80 -9.10 -18.83
CA ASP A 407 -24.01 -8.84 -18.05
C ASP A 407 -24.33 -9.94 -17.03
N ASN A 408 -23.71 -11.12 -17.15
CA ASN A 408 -23.83 -12.20 -16.19
C ASN A 408 -22.78 -12.14 -15.07
N LYS A 409 -21.84 -11.19 -15.15
CA LYS A 409 -20.73 -11.02 -14.21
C LYS A 409 -20.92 -9.74 -13.40
N TYR A 410 -20.40 -9.77 -12.17
CA TYR A 410 -20.22 -8.58 -11.36
C TYR A 410 -18.89 -8.64 -10.63
N LYS A 411 -18.00 -7.70 -10.94
CA LYS A 411 -16.61 -7.65 -10.49
C LYS A 411 -16.45 -6.64 -9.36
N ILE A 412 -15.90 -7.11 -8.24
CA ILE A 412 -15.67 -6.30 -7.05
C ILE A 412 -14.17 -6.25 -6.76
N TYR A 413 -13.62 -5.04 -6.69
CA TYR A 413 -12.26 -4.82 -6.21
C TYR A 413 -12.27 -4.44 -4.73
N VAL A 414 -11.52 -5.16 -3.90
CA VAL A 414 -11.41 -4.92 -2.46
C VAL A 414 -9.98 -4.48 -2.14
N SER A 415 -9.81 -3.30 -1.55
CA SER A 415 -8.49 -2.77 -1.17
C SER A 415 -8.55 -1.92 0.09
N ALA A 416 -7.45 -1.91 0.84
CA ALA A 416 -7.29 -1.09 2.05
C ALA A 416 -6.81 0.33 1.64
N ILE A 417 -7.72 1.12 1.10
CA ILE A 417 -7.43 2.47 0.61
C ILE A 417 -7.37 3.42 1.81
N THR A 418 -6.15 3.81 2.18
CA THR A 418 -5.93 4.62 3.38
C THR A 418 -6.35 6.06 3.13
N GLN A 419 -7.18 6.60 4.03
CA GLN A 419 -7.73 7.97 3.98
C GLN A 419 -7.11 8.94 5.00
N LEU A 420 -6.16 8.44 5.80
CA LEU A 420 -5.46 9.18 6.85
C LEU A 420 -4.06 9.55 6.35
N ASN A 421 -3.64 10.79 6.62
CA ASN A 421 -2.25 11.21 6.48
C ASN A 421 -1.59 11.39 7.86
N LEU A 422 -0.27 11.25 7.92
CA LEU A 422 0.48 11.50 9.15
C LEU A 422 0.50 13.02 9.45
N ASP A 423 0.76 13.81 8.42
CA ASP A 423 0.69 15.27 8.39
C ASP A 423 0.40 15.72 6.94
N GLU A 424 0.53 17.01 6.63
CA GLU A 424 0.26 17.57 5.30
C GLU A 424 1.08 16.92 4.18
N HIS A 425 2.32 16.49 4.46
CA HIS A 425 3.29 16.04 3.46
C HIS A 425 3.68 14.57 3.57
N ASN A 426 3.32 13.92 4.68
CA ASN A 426 3.60 12.51 4.96
C ASN A 426 2.32 11.68 4.88
N ARG A 427 2.01 11.17 3.69
CA ARG A 427 0.90 10.25 3.49
C ARG A 427 1.12 8.88 4.13
N ILE A 428 0.02 8.17 4.42
CA ILE A 428 0.08 6.75 4.79
C ILE A 428 -0.08 5.90 3.52
N SER A 429 0.87 4.99 3.29
CA SER A 429 0.83 4.11 2.13
C SER A 429 -0.11 2.92 2.34
N THR A 430 -1.08 2.73 1.44
CA THR A 430 -1.88 1.48 1.36
C THR A 430 -1.02 0.23 1.36
N THR A 431 0.13 0.24 0.68
CA THR A 431 1.07 -0.89 0.67
C THR A 431 1.65 -1.15 2.06
N GLN A 432 2.00 -0.10 2.81
CA GLN A 432 2.54 -0.24 4.16
C GLN A 432 1.47 -0.73 5.15
N THR A 433 0.25 -0.19 5.07
CA THR A 433 -0.90 -0.66 5.87
C THR A 433 -1.17 -2.14 5.63
N ARG A 434 -1.16 -2.60 4.37
CA ARG A 434 -1.36 -4.02 4.04
C ARG A 434 -0.22 -4.92 4.51
N LEU A 435 1.02 -4.45 4.48
CA LEU A 435 2.15 -5.17 5.07
C LEU A 435 1.96 -5.35 6.58
N ILE A 436 1.52 -4.32 7.30
CA ILE A 436 1.23 -4.42 8.75
C ILE A 436 0.09 -5.41 9.01
N ARG A 437 -1.03 -5.32 8.26
CA ARG A 437 -2.13 -6.30 8.32
C ARG A 437 -1.62 -7.73 8.11
N ARG A 438 -0.79 -7.93 7.08
CA ARG A 438 -0.21 -9.24 6.73
C ARG A 438 0.64 -9.80 7.86
N MET A 439 1.54 -8.97 8.40
CA MET A 439 2.45 -9.36 9.47
C MET A 439 1.73 -9.82 10.73
N VAL A 440 0.70 -9.08 11.13
CA VAL A 440 -0.11 -9.45 12.30
C VAL A 440 -0.85 -10.77 12.05
N ARG A 441 -1.49 -10.93 10.89
CA ARG A 441 -2.20 -12.16 10.52
C ARG A 441 -1.27 -13.37 10.42
N ASP A 442 -0.16 -13.23 9.71
CA ASP A 442 0.75 -14.34 9.41
C ASP A 442 1.42 -14.84 10.71
N SER A 443 1.72 -13.92 11.65
CA SER A 443 2.20 -14.30 12.99
C SER A 443 1.15 -14.98 13.85
N GLN A 444 -0.13 -14.61 13.74
CA GLN A 444 -1.18 -15.21 14.56
C GLN A 444 -1.65 -16.57 14.03
N PHE A 445 -1.74 -16.72 12.70
CA PHE A 445 -2.45 -17.84 12.08
C PHE A 445 -1.61 -18.69 11.14
N ARG A 446 -0.38 -18.28 10.80
CA ARG A 446 0.44 -18.96 9.77
C ARG A 446 1.84 -19.33 10.23
N SER A 447 2.12 -19.24 11.54
CA SER A 447 3.43 -19.58 12.13
C SER A 447 4.61 -18.88 11.44
N SER A 448 4.40 -17.69 10.87
CA SER A 448 5.44 -16.91 10.19
C SER A 448 5.74 -15.65 10.98
N ASP A 449 7.03 -15.35 11.17
CA ASP A 449 7.42 -14.18 11.93
C ASP A 449 7.42 -12.89 11.09
N ALA A 450 7.68 -11.76 11.74
CA ALA A 450 7.71 -10.46 11.07
C ALA A 450 8.82 -10.37 10.02
N ALA A 451 9.99 -10.97 10.26
CA ALA A 451 11.12 -10.90 9.35
C ALA A 451 10.82 -11.68 8.06
N GLU A 452 10.28 -12.89 8.17
CA GLU A 452 9.84 -13.70 7.04
C GLU A 452 8.79 -12.97 6.19
N THR A 453 7.79 -12.36 6.83
CA THR A 453 6.75 -11.60 6.12
C THR A 453 7.34 -10.41 5.37
N ILE A 454 8.25 -9.65 6.00
CA ILE A 454 8.93 -8.51 5.38
C ILE A 454 9.77 -8.96 4.18
N ASN A 455 10.55 -10.03 4.33
CA ASN A 455 11.44 -10.52 3.29
C ASN A 455 10.69 -11.08 2.08
N MET A 456 9.51 -11.69 2.29
CA MET A 456 8.65 -12.20 1.21
C MET A 456 7.85 -11.08 0.50
N TRP A 457 7.63 -9.94 1.15
CA TRP A 457 6.76 -8.88 0.65
C TRP A 457 7.05 -8.40 -0.79
N PRO A 458 8.32 -8.24 -1.24
CA PRO A 458 8.60 -7.86 -2.63
C PRO A 458 8.03 -8.85 -3.68
N MET A 459 8.06 -10.16 -3.40
CA MET A 459 7.50 -11.16 -4.30
C MET A 459 5.98 -11.05 -4.39
N VAL A 460 5.32 -10.84 -3.25
CA VAL A 460 3.87 -10.59 -3.17
C VAL A 460 3.51 -9.37 -4.01
N ARG A 461 4.27 -8.28 -3.86
CA ARG A 461 4.08 -7.05 -4.63
C ARG A 461 4.25 -7.26 -6.13
N LYS A 462 5.25 -8.04 -6.56
CA LYS A 462 5.45 -8.40 -7.98
C LYS A 462 4.21 -9.09 -8.56
N GLY A 463 3.61 -10.02 -7.81
CA GLY A 463 2.35 -10.68 -8.20
C GLY A 463 1.18 -9.70 -8.33
N GLU A 464 1.01 -8.79 -7.37
CA GLU A 464 -0.06 -7.77 -7.40
C GLU A 464 0.08 -6.81 -8.59
N GLU A 465 1.30 -6.36 -8.88
CA GLU A 465 1.61 -5.46 -10.01
C GLU A 465 1.35 -6.11 -11.37
N LYS A 466 1.52 -7.43 -11.48
CA LYS A 466 1.30 -8.20 -12.71
C LYS A 466 -0.17 -8.58 -12.90
N TRP A 467 -0.84 -9.02 -11.84
CA TRP A 467 -2.11 -9.75 -11.95
C TRP A 467 -3.32 -9.03 -11.38
N ILE A 468 -3.15 -7.96 -10.60
CA ILE A 468 -4.26 -7.28 -9.92
C ILE A 468 -4.42 -5.84 -10.38
N PHE A 469 -3.41 -4.99 -10.18
CA PHE A 469 -3.53 -3.56 -10.48
C PHE A 469 -3.82 -3.23 -11.94
N PRO A 470 -3.29 -3.97 -12.94
CA PRO A 470 -3.66 -3.72 -14.35
C PRO A 470 -5.15 -3.92 -14.65
N TYR A 471 -5.86 -4.68 -13.81
CA TYR A 471 -7.26 -5.05 -14.00
C TYR A 471 -8.21 -4.34 -13.03
N GLN A 472 -7.72 -3.52 -12.09
CA GLN A 472 -8.57 -2.92 -11.04
C GLN A 472 -9.71 -2.05 -11.61
N GLU A 473 -9.47 -1.32 -12.69
CA GLU A 473 -10.49 -0.49 -13.36
C GLU A 473 -11.55 -1.32 -14.13
N GLN A 474 -11.32 -2.63 -14.29
CA GLN A 474 -12.32 -3.56 -14.83
C GLN A 474 -13.38 -3.94 -13.78
N ALA A 475 -13.23 -3.54 -12.52
CA ALA A 475 -14.23 -3.75 -11.50
C ALA A 475 -15.48 -2.91 -11.76
N ASP A 476 -16.66 -3.49 -11.52
CA ASP A 476 -17.94 -2.79 -11.57
C ASP A 476 -18.15 -1.92 -10.32
N VAL A 477 -17.60 -2.37 -9.18
CA VAL A 477 -17.55 -1.61 -7.94
C VAL A 477 -16.24 -1.86 -7.19
N MET A 478 -15.81 -0.86 -6.44
CA MET A 478 -14.67 -0.97 -5.54
C MET A 478 -15.14 -0.79 -4.09
N PHE A 479 -14.61 -1.60 -3.18
CA PHE A 479 -14.87 -1.54 -1.76
C PHE A 479 -13.58 -1.20 -1.02
N ASN A 480 -13.60 -0.06 -0.31
CA ASN A 480 -12.52 0.32 0.59
C ASN A 480 -12.67 -0.43 1.92
N SER A 481 -11.76 -1.37 2.18
CA SER A 481 -11.75 -2.15 3.41
C SER A 481 -10.93 -1.52 4.54
N PHE A 482 -10.37 -0.32 4.33
CA PHE A 482 -9.67 0.42 5.38
C PHE A 482 -10.64 0.82 6.49
N LEU A 483 -10.20 0.68 7.74
CA LEU A 483 -10.93 1.10 8.93
C LEU A 483 -10.07 2.16 9.64
N PRO A 484 -10.55 3.39 9.86
CA PRO A 484 -9.71 4.48 10.38
C PRO A 484 -9.04 4.20 11.72
N TYR A 485 -9.67 3.35 12.54
CA TYR A 485 -9.13 2.96 13.84
C TYR A 485 -8.13 1.80 13.77
N GLU A 486 -7.87 1.21 12.60
CA GLU A 486 -7.14 -0.05 12.52
C GLU A 486 -5.67 0.05 12.87
N LEU A 487 -4.98 1.14 12.51
CA LEU A 487 -3.56 1.31 12.81
C LEU A 487 -3.31 1.45 14.34
N PRO A 488 -4.11 2.24 15.08
CA PRO A 488 -4.14 2.20 16.55
C PRO A 488 -4.30 0.81 17.17
N VAL A 489 -5.12 -0.06 16.57
CA VAL A 489 -5.35 -1.43 17.06
C VAL A 489 -4.19 -2.35 16.67
N LEU A 490 -3.84 -2.39 15.38
CA LEU A 490 -2.78 -3.21 14.81
C LEU A 490 -1.42 -2.94 15.45
N LYS A 491 -1.15 -1.69 15.86
CA LYS A 491 0.09 -1.29 16.57
C LYS A 491 0.39 -2.21 17.75
N LYS A 492 -0.61 -2.56 18.55
CA LYS A 492 -0.44 -3.40 19.76
C LYS A 492 0.06 -4.80 19.43
N TYR A 493 -0.28 -5.30 18.25
CA TYR A 493 0.16 -6.60 17.75
C TYR A 493 1.47 -6.51 16.95
N ALA A 494 1.63 -5.47 16.14
CA ALA A 494 2.77 -5.29 15.26
C ALA A 494 4.05 -4.91 16.02
N GLU A 495 3.99 -4.00 17.01
CA GLU A 495 5.19 -3.54 17.70
C GLU A 495 5.97 -4.65 18.40
N PRO A 496 5.36 -5.58 19.16
CA PRO A 496 6.09 -6.70 19.76
C PRO A 496 6.74 -7.63 18.73
N LEU A 497 6.15 -7.78 17.55
CA LEU A 497 6.70 -8.61 16.47
C LEU A 497 7.91 -7.93 15.81
N LEU A 498 7.78 -6.64 15.51
CA LEU A 498 8.84 -5.84 14.90
C LEU A 498 10.06 -5.69 15.81
N LYS A 499 9.86 -5.52 17.12
CA LYS A 499 10.94 -5.43 18.12
C LYS A 499 11.77 -6.72 18.25
N LYS A 500 11.26 -7.86 17.78
CA LYS A 500 11.99 -9.14 17.77
C LYS A 500 12.92 -9.30 16.56
N VAL A 501 12.77 -8.48 15.52
CA VAL A 501 13.64 -8.52 14.34
C VAL A 501 15.03 -8.02 14.75
N SER A 502 16.02 -8.90 14.70
CA SER A 502 17.38 -8.60 15.11
C SER A 502 18.11 -7.74 14.06
N GLN A 503 19.12 -6.97 14.50
CA GLN A 503 19.86 -6.06 13.61
C GLN A 503 20.60 -6.79 12.49
N ASP A 504 21.04 -8.03 12.70
CA ASP A 504 21.69 -8.85 11.68
C ASP A 504 20.73 -9.36 10.59
N ASN A 505 19.42 -9.24 10.79
CA ASN A 505 18.43 -9.66 9.80
C ASN A 505 18.24 -8.59 8.69
N PRO A 506 18.17 -8.97 7.40
CA PRO A 506 17.90 -8.04 6.29
C PRO A 506 16.60 -7.22 6.45
N ALA A 507 15.59 -7.78 7.14
CA ALA A 507 14.31 -7.13 7.40
C ALA A 507 14.40 -5.98 8.41
N TYR A 508 15.52 -5.82 9.13
CA TYR A 508 15.65 -4.88 10.25
C TYR A 508 15.37 -3.42 9.86
N SER A 509 15.90 -2.96 8.73
CA SER A 509 15.68 -1.60 8.20
C SER A 509 14.19 -1.28 8.04
N ILE A 510 13.45 -2.17 7.39
CA ILE A 510 12.00 -2.05 7.17
C ILE A 510 11.25 -2.16 8.52
N ALA A 511 11.67 -3.08 9.40
CA ALA A 511 11.04 -3.24 10.71
C ALA A 511 11.16 -1.96 11.55
N LYS A 512 12.34 -1.32 11.53
CA LYS A 512 12.60 -0.03 12.19
C LYS A 512 11.78 1.11 11.58
N GLU A 513 11.66 1.16 10.24
CA GLU A 513 10.81 2.15 9.55
C GLU A 513 9.33 1.99 9.95
N ILE A 514 8.83 0.76 10.07
CA ILE A 514 7.43 0.50 10.49
C ILE A 514 7.24 0.84 11.98
N LEU A 515 8.20 0.53 12.86
CA LEU A 515 8.14 0.94 14.27
C LEU A 515 8.12 2.46 14.41
N GLU A 516 8.98 3.16 13.68
CA GLU A 516 9.02 4.62 13.63
C GLU A 516 7.68 5.18 13.15
N PHE A 517 7.10 4.60 12.09
CA PHE A 517 5.78 4.97 11.59
C PHE A 517 4.66 4.74 12.63
N LEU A 518 4.62 3.55 13.24
CA LEU A 518 3.60 3.21 14.25
C LEU A 518 3.73 4.06 15.52
N SER A 519 4.92 4.57 15.83
CA SER A 519 5.16 5.41 17.02
C SER A 519 4.29 6.68 17.07
N TYR A 520 3.77 7.14 15.94
CA TYR A 520 2.92 8.33 15.87
C TYR A 520 1.44 8.08 16.19
N PHE A 521 1.02 6.82 16.31
CA PHE A 521 -0.36 6.46 16.66
C PHE A 521 -0.46 6.17 18.15
N LEU A 522 -1.49 6.72 18.79
CA LEU A 522 -1.91 6.26 20.12
C LEU A 522 -2.61 4.90 20.00
N PRO A 523 -2.39 3.97 20.95
CA PRO A 523 -3.10 2.71 20.95
C PRO A 523 -4.59 2.92 21.27
N LEU A 524 -5.46 2.15 20.60
CA LEU A 524 -6.89 2.10 20.93
C LEU A 524 -7.15 0.86 21.78
N GLU A 525 -7.53 1.05 23.04
CA GLU A 525 -7.63 -0.05 24.02
C GLU A 525 -8.99 -0.79 24.03
N ASP A 526 -10.11 -0.11 23.72
CA ASP A 526 -11.45 -0.73 23.70
C ASP A 526 -11.68 -1.61 22.45
N GLU A 527 -10.97 -2.74 22.38
CA GLU A 527 -11.18 -3.74 21.32
C GLU A 527 -12.50 -4.52 21.46
N LEU A 528 -13.14 -4.47 22.63
CA LEU A 528 -14.46 -5.10 22.85
C LEU A 528 -15.54 -4.41 22.02
N ALA A 529 -15.34 -3.14 21.67
CA ALA A 529 -16.20 -2.43 20.74
C ALA A 529 -16.11 -2.94 19.29
N ILE A 530 -15.03 -3.62 18.91
CA ILE A 530 -14.84 -4.12 17.55
C ILE A 530 -15.75 -5.34 17.31
N PRO A 531 -16.73 -5.26 16.39
CA PRO A 531 -17.63 -6.37 16.10
C PRO A 531 -16.88 -7.65 15.68
N PRO A 532 -17.41 -8.84 16.01
CA PRO A 532 -16.78 -10.10 15.64
C PRO A 532 -16.85 -10.38 14.13
N ASN A 533 -17.70 -9.68 13.38
CA ASN A 533 -17.76 -9.72 11.91
C ASN A 533 -16.97 -8.57 11.24
N SER A 534 -16.21 -7.78 12.00
CA SER A 534 -15.37 -6.73 11.43
C SER A 534 -14.27 -7.34 10.55
N ILE A 535 -13.93 -6.66 9.45
CA ILE A 535 -12.83 -7.09 8.55
C ILE A 535 -11.50 -7.14 9.30
N ILE A 536 -11.28 -6.29 10.30
CA ILE A 536 -10.02 -6.28 11.06
C ILE A 536 -9.80 -7.59 11.84
N ARG A 537 -10.88 -8.33 12.16
CA ARG A 537 -10.82 -9.61 12.89
C ARG A 537 -10.13 -10.72 12.09
N GLU A 538 -10.03 -10.57 10.77
CA GLU A 538 -9.16 -11.42 9.91
C GLU A 538 -7.69 -11.34 10.32
N PHE A 539 -7.26 -10.18 10.80
CA PHE A 539 -5.85 -9.93 11.12
C PHE A 539 -5.57 -10.10 12.61
N ILE A 540 -6.46 -9.57 13.47
CA ILE A 540 -6.22 -9.56 14.93
C ILE A 540 -6.83 -10.75 15.68
N GLY A 541 -7.68 -11.56 15.03
CA GLY A 541 -8.39 -12.67 15.64
C GLY A 541 -9.73 -12.30 16.29
N GLY A 542 -10.50 -13.32 16.70
CA GLY A 542 -11.84 -13.17 17.28
C GLY A 542 -12.95 -13.00 16.24
N SER A 543 -12.73 -13.45 15.00
CA SER A 543 -13.74 -13.44 13.94
C SER A 543 -14.84 -14.47 14.23
N CYS A 544 -16.10 -14.10 13.98
CA CYS A 544 -17.20 -15.07 13.90
C CYS A 544 -17.43 -15.60 12.47
N LEU A 545 -16.64 -15.12 11.51
CA LEU A 545 -16.61 -15.59 10.13
C LEU A 545 -15.52 -16.66 10.00
N ASP A 546 -15.72 -17.61 9.10
CA ASP A 546 -14.73 -18.66 8.79
C ASP A 546 -13.65 -18.06 7.86
N VAL A 547 -12.68 -17.36 8.45
CA VAL A 547 -11.68 -16.51 7.74
C VAL A 547 -10.25 -17.03 7.86
#